data_AF-S6GNC5-F1
#
_entry.id   AF-S6GNC5-F1
#
_cell.length_a   1.000
_cell.length_b   1.000
_cell.length_c   1.000
_cell.angle_alpha   90.00
_cell.angle_beta   90.00
_cell.angle_gamma   90.00
#
_symmetry.space_group_name_H-M   'P 1'
#
loop_
_entity.id
_entity.type
_entity.pdbx_description
1 polymer ?
#
loop_
_entity_poly.entity_id
_entity_poly.type
_entity_poly.pdbx_seq_one_letter_code
_entity_poly.pdbx_strand_id
1 'polypeptide(L)'
;MLTAQKINQLFMLFAEENKQLIAQLRNDSPEAIVDRQWQFSLPMLHQFMQHFYSLEDSDYQKFRSTLFNSSINHDLAAAGWIIKIAINRKNVDRSVYVLQRLEP
;
A
#
# COMPACT_ATOMS: atom_id res chain seq x y z
N MET A 1 16.21 5.25 -1.27
CA MET A 1 15.68 4.17 -2.14
C MET A 1 14.51 3.48 -1.45
N LEU A 2 13.52 3.03 -2.23
CA LEU A 2 12.39 2.23 -1.77
C LEU A 2 12.83 0.76 -1.64
N THR A 3 12.70 0.19 -0.44
CA THR A 3 13.05 -1.21 -0.14
C THR A 3 11.79 -1.99 0.22
N ALA A 4 11.82 -3.32 0.09
CA ALA A 4 10.70 -4.18 0.48
C ALA A 4 10.29 -3.96 1.94
N GLN A 5 11.27 -3.74 2.84
CA GLN A 5 11.02 -3.42 4.24
C GLN A 5 10.21 -2.13 4.42
N LYS A 6 10.54 -1.04 3.71
CA LYS A 6 9.78 0.21 3.78
C LYS A 6 8.35 0.05 3.24
N ILE A 7 8.20 -0.74 2.18
CA ILE A 7 6.89 -1.08 1.63
C ILE A 7 6.07 -1.83 2.68
N ASN A 8 6.60 -2.92 3.24
CA ASN A 8 5.90 -3.72 4.25
C ASN A 8 5.57 -2.88 5.49
N GLN A 9 6.52 -2.07 5.98
CA GLN A 9 6.33 -1.19 7.14
C GLN A 9 5.13 -0.25 6.94
N LEU A 10 4.95 0.32 5.75
CA LEU A 10 3.83 1.21 5.47
C LEU A 10 2.48 0.52 5.64
N PHE A 11 2.33 -0.69 5.12
CA PHE A 11 1.09 -1.45 5.27
C PHE A 11 0.88 -1.94 6.70
N MET A 12 1.96 -2.29 7.41
CA MET A 12 1.90 -2.63 8.83
C MET A 12 1.43 -1.44 9.67
N LEU A 13 1.93 -0.23 9.39
CA LEU A 13 1.45 0.99 10.05
C LEU A 13 -0.05 1.21 9.81
N PHE A 14 -0.57 0.87 8.62
CA PHE A 14 -2.01 0.92 8.36
C PHE A 14 -2.76 -0.15 9.17
N ALA A 15 -2.23 -1.38 9.19
CA ALA A 15 -2.78 -2.50 9.92
C ALA A 15 -2.85 -2.27 11.44
N GLU A 16 -1.90 -1.50 11.99
CA GLU A 16 -1.83 -1.07 13.39
C GLU A 16 -2.68 0.19 13.68
N GLU A 17 -3.48 0.64 12.71
CA GLU A 17 -4.29 1.86 12.80
C GLU A 17 -3.46 3.11 13.19
N ASN A 18 -2.23 3.21 12.67
CA ASN A 18 -1.35 4.32 12.98
C ASN A 18 -1.98 5.66 12.59
N LYS A 19 -2.24 6.50 13.60
CA LYS A 19 -2.98 7.76 13.45
C LYS A 19 -2.30 8.74 12.49
N GLN A 20 -0.96 8.79 12.48
CA GLN A 20 -0.23 9.70 11.60
C GLN A 20 -0.33 9.26 10.15
N LEU A 21 -0.16 7.96 9.88
CA LEU A 21 -0.33 7.41 8.55
C LEU A 21 -1.75 7.63 8.04
N ILE A 22 -2.77 7.30 8.84
CA ILE A 22 -4.17 7.47 8.44
C ILE A 22 -4.49 8.95 8.18
N ALA A 23 -3.99 9.87 9.01
CA ALA A 23 -4.19 11.29 8.81
C ALA A 23 -3.55 11.77 7.48
N GLN A 24 -2.33 11.32 7.17
CA GLN A 24 -1.68 11.65 5.90
C GLN A 24 -2.40 11.03 4.70
N LEU A 25 -2.79 9.76 4.78
CA LEU A 25 -3.58 9.11 3.73
C LEU A 25 -4.90 9.83 3.48
N ARG A 26 -5.60 10.27 4.53
CA ARG A 26 -6.84 11.05 4.37
C ARG A 26 -6.61 12.44 3.79
N ASN A 27 -5.46 13.04 4.06
CA ASN A 27 -5.12 14.36 3.52
C ASN A 27 -4.71 14.28 2.03
N ASP A 28 -3.87 13.31 1.69
CA ASP A 28 -3.37 13.13 0.33
C ASP A 28 -4.39 12.45 -0.59
N SER A 29 -5.23 11.58 -0.02
CA SER A 29 -6.20 10.78 -0.78
C SER A 29 -7.37 10.31 0.11
N PRO A 30 -8.31 11.20 0.43
CA PRO A 30 -9.45 10.87 1.29
C PRO A 30 -10.30 9.72 0.75
N GLU A 31 -10.41 9.58 -0.57
CA GLU A 31 -11.13 8.49 -1.25
C GLU A 31 -10.40 7.13 -1.16
N ALA A 32 -9.14 7.13 -0.73
CA ALA A 32 -8.37 5.89 -0.57
C ALA A 32 -8.83 5.09 0.64
N ILE A 33 -9.40 5.71 1.68
CA ILE A 33 -9.83 5.00 2.88
C ILE A 33 -11.35 4.91 2.90
N VAL A 34 -11.88 3.71 2.66
CA VAL A 34 -13.32 3.41 2.65
C VAL A 34 -13.57 2.25 3.62
N ASP A 35 -14.47 2.43 4.60
CA ASP A 35 -14.88 1.36 5.55
C ASP A 35 -13.73 0.62 6.24
N ARG A 36 -12.69 1.34 6.68
CA ARG A 36 -11.44 0.81 7.27
C ARG A 36 -10.58 -0.03 6.31
N GLN A 37 -10.90 0.01 5.02
CA GLN A 37 -10.09 -0.57 3.97
C GLN A 37 -9.30 0.52 3.29
N TRP A 38 -8.08 0.21 2.88
CA TRP A 38 -7.27 1.13 2.09
C TRP A 38 -7.23 0.67 0.64
N GLN A 39 -7.90 1.43 -0.22
CA GLN A 39 -7.91 1.27 -1.65
C GLN A 39 -6.82 2.11 -2.30
N PHE A 40 -6.04 1.51 -3.20
CA PHE A 40 -4.97 2.20 -3.90
C PHE A 40 -4.68 1.55 -5.25
N SER A 41 -4.11 2.34 -6.16
CA SER A 41 -3.44 1.82 -7.36
C SER A 41 -1.93 1.79 -7.12
N LEU A 42 -1.18 0.97 -7.86
CA LEU A 42 0.28 0.93 -7.71
C LEU A 42 0.97 2.28 -7.95
N PRO A 43 0.59 3.09 -8.97
CA PRO A 43 1.16 4.42 -9.16
C PRO A 43 0.87 5.37 -7.99
N MET A 44 -0.37 5.35 -7.49
CA MET A 44 -0.79 6.21 -6.37
C MET A 44 -0.07 5.83 -5.08
N LEU A 45 0.06 4.53 -4.80
CA LEU A 45 0.85 4.03 -3.67
C LEU A 45 2.31 4.48 -3.78
N HIS A 46 2.91 4.38 -4.97
CA HIS A 46 4.28 4.82 -5.19
C HIS A 46 4.47 6.32 -4.91
N GLN A 47 3.58 7.17 -5.43
CA GLN A 47 3.60 8.61 -5.17
C GLN A 47 3.42 8.93 -3.69
N PHE A 48 2.49 8.26 -3.01
CA PHE A 48 2.30 8.43 -1.58
C PHE A 48 3.55 8.02 -0.79
N MET A 49 4.19 6.90 -1.14
CA MET A 49 5.44 6.46 -0.51
C MET A 49 6.60 7.44 -0.74
N GLN A 50 6.67 8.04 -1.92
CA GLN A 50 7.66 9.09 -2.21
C GLN A 50 7.48 10.28 -1.27
N HIS A 51 6.23 10.75 -1.10
CA HIS A 51 5.91 11.85 -0.21
C HIS A 51 6.18 11.48 1.26
N PHE A 52 5.62 10.35 1.72
CA PHE A 52 5.69 9.87 3.10
C PHE A 52 7.13 9.68 3.59
N TYR A 53 7.99 9.09 2.74
CA TYR A 53 9.40 8.85 3.08
C TYR A 53 10.34 9.95 2.58
N SER A 54 9.81 11.03 2.01
CA SER A 54 10.57 12.12 1.39
C SER A 54 11.69 11.60 0.47
N LEU A 55 11.34 10.67 -0.42
CA LEU A 55 12.27 10.04 -1.34
C LEU A 55 12.33 10.83 -2.66
N GLU A 56 13.50 11.37 -2.98
CA GLU A 56 13.75 11.93 -4.30
C GLU A 56 13.91 10.80 -5.34
N ASP A 57 13.14 10.89 -6.42
CA ASP A 57 13.30 10.11 -7.66
C ASP A 57 13.35 8.58 -7.47
N SER A 58 12.42 8.02 -6.68
CA SER A 58 12.29 6.56 -6.65
C SER A 58 11.76 6.03 -7.99
N ASP A 59 12.52 5.12 -8.58
CA ASP A 59 12.16 4.45 -9.83
C ASP A 59 10.93 3.55 -9.63
N TYR A 60 9.85 3.87 -10.34
CA TYR A 60 8.59 3.14 -10.31
C TYR A 60 8.75 1.66 -10.70
N GLN A 61 9.64 1.36 -11.64
CA GLN A 61 9.89 -0.01 -12.09
C GLN A 61 10.56 -0.82 -10.98
N LYS A 62 11.51 -0.22 -10.25
CA LYS A 62 12.14 -0.86 -9.08
C LYS A 62 11.14 -1.06 -7.95
N PHE A 63 10.28 -0.07 -7.70
CA PHE A 63 9.20 -0.20 -6.72
C PHE A 63 8.31 -1.41 -7.04
N ARG A 64 7.82 -1.53 -8.28
CA ARG A 64 6.99 -2.66 -8.70
C ARG A 64 7.71 -3.98 -8.52
N SER A 65 8.93 -4.10 -9.02
CA SER A 65 9.72 -5.33 -8.88
C SER A 65 9.91 -5.70 -7.41
N THR A 66 10.15 -4.72 -6.55
CA THR A 66 10.32 -4.93 -5.10
C THR A 66 9.03 -5.38 -4.43
N LEU A 67 7.88 -4.79 -4.79
CA LEU A 67 6.57 -5.15 -4.26
C LEU A 67 6.13 -6.56 -4.69
N PHE A 68 6.36 -6.93 -5.96
CA PHE A 68 5.96 -8.25 -6.45
C PHE A 68 6.88 -9.38 -5.96
N ASN A 69 8.14 -9.06 -5.64
CA ASN A 69 9.08 -10.02 -5.07
C ASN A 69 9.08 -10.04 -3.54
N SER A 70 8.29 -9.20 -2.87
CA SER A 70 8.25 -9.17 -1.40
C SER A 70 7.29 -10.23 -0.84
N SER A 71 7.59 -10.69 0.37
CA SER A 71 6.72 -11.54 1.18
C SER A 71 5.56 -10.76 1.81
N ILE A 72 5.18 -9.61 1.27
CA ILE A 72 4.27 -8.66 1.92
C ILE A 72 2.91 -9.25 2.27
N ASN A 73 2.33 -10.05 1.37
CA ASN A 73 1.06 -10.71 1.62
C ASN A 73 1.18 -11.77 2.72
N HIS A 74 2.34 -12.40 2.86
CA HIS A 74 2.60 -13.37 3.93
C HIS A 74 2.73 -12.66 5.28
N ASP A 75 3.50 -11.56 5.33
CA ASP A 75 3.69 -10.75 6.54
C ASP A 75 2.36 -10.12 7.00
N LEU A 76 1.57 -9.59 6.06
CA LEU A 76 0.25 -9.05 6.36
C LEU A 76 -0.73 -10.13 6.82
N ALA A 77 -0.69 -11.33 6.22
CA ALA A 77 -1.55 -12.42 6.64
C ALA A 77 -1.28 -12.85 8.09
N ALA A 78 -0.02 -12.84 8.53
CA ALA A 78 0.34 -13.08 9.92
C ALA A 78 -0.24 -12.01 10.87
N ALA A 79 -0.43 -10.78 10.40
CA ALA A 79 -1.10 -9.70 11.12
C ALA A 79 -2.64 -9.71 10.97
N GLY A 80 -3.21 -10.67 10.23
CA GLY A 80 -4.64 -10.73 9.95
C GLY A 80 -5.11 -9.71 8.91
N TRP A 81 -4.26 -9.38 7.93
CA TRP A 81 -4.56 -8.46 6.83
C TRP A 81 -4.18 -9.07 5.47
N ILE A 82 -4.77 -8.57 4.39
CA ILE A 82 -4.46 -9.03 3.04
C ILE A 82 -4.66 -7.93 2.01
N ILE A 83 -3.79 -7.90 1.01
CA ILE A 83 -3.96 -7.08 -0.19
C ILE A 83 -4.68 -7.93 -1.26
N LYS A 84 -5.85 -7.46 -1.72
CA LYS A 84 -6.62 -8.08 -2.80
C LYS A 84 -6.79 -7.12 -3.96
N ILE A 85 -7.02 -7.65 -5.16
CA ILE A 85 -7.43 -6.84 -6.31
C ILE A 85 -8.93 -6.60 -6.20
N ALA A 86 -9.34 -5.35 -5.95
CA ALA A 86 -10.75 -4.95 -5.92
C ALA A 86 -11.32 -4.78 -7.33
N ILE A 87 -10.56 -4.14 -8.23
CA ILE A 87 -10.96 -3.90 -9.62
C ILE A 87 -9.82 -4.30 -10.54
N ASN A 88 -9.98 -5.42 -11.25
CA ASN A 88 -9.02 -5.86 -12.26
C ASN A 88 -9.28 -5.16 -13.60
N ARG A 89 -8.36 -4.30 -14.03
CA ARG A 89 -8.45 -3.59 -15.32
C ARG A 89 -7.53 -4.15 -16.41
N LYS A 90 -7.14 -5.43 -16.33
CA LYS A 90 -6.18 -6.13 -17.21
C LYS A 90 -4.75 -5.57 -17.21
N ASN A 91 -4.52 -4.40 -16.63
CA ASN A 91 -3.21 -3.82 -16.39
C ASN A 91 -3.04 -3.59 -14.88
N VAL A 92 -1.96 -4.12 -14.30
CA VAL A 92 -1.66 -4.04 -12.86
C VAL A 92 -1.52 -2.60 -12.36
N ASP A 93 -1.08 -1.67 -13.21
CA ASP A 93 -0.94 -0.25 -12.87
C ASP A 93 -2.29 0.48 -12.87
N ARG A 94 -3.28 -0.06 -13.59
CA ARG A 94 -4.65 0.47 -13.66
C ARG A 94 -5.62 -0.25 -12.73
N SER A 95 -5.19 -1.35 -12.14
CA SER A 95 -6.01 -2.14 -11.23
C SER A 95 -6.05 -1.46 -9.87
N VAL A 96 -7.19 -1.60 -9.19
CA VAL A 96 -7.36 -1.11 -7.83
C VAL A 96 -7.15 -2.27 -6.89
N TYR A 97 -6.26 -2.07 -5.94
CA TYR A 97 -5.96 -2.97 -4.85
C TYR A 97 -6.61 -2.45 -3.59
N VAL A 98 -6.91 -3.35 -2.67
CA VAL A 98 -7.47 -3.03 -1.38
C VAL A 98 -6.73 -3.81 -0.31
N LEU A 99 -6.21 -3.09 0.69
CA LEU A 99 -5.79 -3.67 1.95
C LEU A 99 -7.01 -3.74 2.87
N GLN A 100 -7.35 -4.96 3.27
CA GLN A 100 -8.47 -5.22 4.18
C GLN A 100 -8.05 -6.26 5.22
N ARG A 101 -8.76 -6.27 6.35
CA ARG A 101 -8.55 -7.27 7.39
C ARG A 101 -8.98 -8.64 6.86
N LEU A 102 -8.24 -9.70 7.17
CA LEU A 102 -8.78 -11.06 7.08
C LEU A 102 -9.92 -11.11 8.10
N GLU A 103 -11.14 -11.28 7.62
CA GLU A 103 -12.24 -11.65 8.51
C GLU A 103 -11.92 -13.02 9.14
N PRO A 104 -12.19 -13.21 10.45
CA PRO A 104 -11.97 -14.46 11.15
C PRO A 104 -12.89 -15.60 10.66
#